data_AF-A0A9W4HLA9-F1
#
_entry.id   AF-A0A9W4HLA9-F1
#
_cell.length_a   1.000
_cell.length_b   1.000
_cell.length_c   1.000
_cell.angle_alpha   90.00
_cell.angle_beta   90.00
_cell.angle_gamma   90.00
#
_symmetry.space_group_name_H-M   'P 1'
#
loop_
_entity.id
_entity.type
_entity.pdbx_description
1 polymer ?
#
loop_
_entity_poly.entity_id
_entity_poly.type
_entity_poly.pdbx_seq_one_letter_code
_entity_poly.pdbx_strand_id
1 'polypeptide(L)'
;MARTRNADKSAQDEGKEEQVIEQPTANENTHDSPTESPEKKADTPSEGQKDAAAPPANDRMARFKALQARAKSATERNLKETAAESQRLTTDPALMNNLSRKHAFASHNLLKADTEAAGEDFERKRAWDWTVDESEKWDKRMEKKSRHRKDVAFQDYSQDARKVYKRQLRDLPPNIEAYEKDKLAAIERAAANGDLEIVETEDGEMIAVDKNGSFYSTADSTGFTDRKPDRAAVDRLVGDIQKAEEVRLKKRKERRGGDDDSDVTYINEKNKQFNQKLARFYNKYTTEIRDSFERGTMI
;
A
#
# COMPACT_ATOMS: atom_id res chain seq x y z
N MET A 1 -7.30 -49.64 6.63
CA MET A 1 -8.54 -50.04 7.32
C MET A 1 -9.40 -48.81 7.51
N ALA A 2 -10.49 -48.75 6.76
CA ALA A 2 -11.46 -47.67 6.77
C ALA A 2 -12.36 -47.74 8.01
N ARG A 3 -12.68 -46.60 8.61
CA ARG A 3 -13.97 -46.39 9.28
C ARG A 3 -14.48 -44.98 8.98
N THR A 4 -15.51 -44.97 8.16
CA THR A 4 -16.42 -43.85 7.88
C THR A 4 -17.70 -44.01 8.70
N ARG A 5 -18.50 -42.94 8.73
CA ARG A 5 -19.94 -42.80 9.12
C ARG A 5 -20.18 -42.49 10.60
N ASN A 6 -21.14 -41.66 11.01
CA ASN A 6 -22.18 -40.83 10.37
C ASN A 6 -22.58 -39.80 11.47
N ALA A 7 -22.72 -38.51 11.19
CA ALA A 7 -23.98 -37.83 10.87
C ALA A 7 -25.13 -38.09 11.86
N ASP A 8 -25.48 -37.08 12.66
CA ASP A 8 -26.89 -36.79 12.93
C ASP A 8 -27.14 -35.28 13.05
N LYS A 9 -28.27 -34.86 12.49
CA LYS A 9 -28.75 -33.49 12.32
C LYS A 9 -29.74 -33.17 13.43
N SER A 10 -29.68 -31.98 14.00
CA SER A 10 -30.87 -31.31 14.52
C SER A 10 -30.79 -29.82 14.21
N ALA A 11 -31.79 -29.37 13.46
CA ALA A 11 -32.04 -27.99 13.10
C ALA A 11 -32.94 -27.35 14.17
N GLN A 12 -32.64 -26.10 14.53
CA GLN A 12 -33.66 -25.15 14.96
C GLN A 12 -33.29 -23.76 14.44
N ASP A 13 -34.35 -23.13 13.95
CA ASP A 13 -34.48 -21.97 13.09
C ASP A 13 -34.84 -20.75 13.95
N GLU A 14 -34.20 -19.60 13.72
CA GLU A 14 -34.79 -18.27 14.00
C GLU A 14 -34.23 -17.21 13.03
N GLY A 15 -35.02 -16.96 11.98
CA GLY A 15 -35.46 -15.66 11.44
C GLY A 15 -34.58 -14.40 11.54
N LYS A 16 -34.23 -13.85 10.37
CA LYS A 16 -34.15 -12.40 10.11
C LYS A 16 -34.62 -12.04 8.70
N GLU A 17 -35.65 -11.20 8.67
CA GLU A 17 -35.93 -10.06 7.76
C GLU A 17 -34.66 -9.51 7.05
N GLU A 18 -34.66 -9.01 5.82
CA GLU A 18 -35.62 -8.15 5.14
C GLU A 18 -35.19 -7.90 3.66
N GLN A 19 -36.15 -7.43 2.85
CA GLN A 19 -36.02 -6.48 1.72
C GLN A 19 -35.62 -6.98 0.31
N VAL A 20 -36.70 -7.15 -0.47
CA VAL A 20 -36.82 -7.05 -1.93
C VAL A 20 -36.58 -5.59 -2.36
N ILE A 21 -35.72 -5.36 -3.36
CA ILE A 21 -35.67 -4.10 -4.10
C ILE A 21 -35.68 -4.41 -5.60
N GLU A 22 -36.73 -3.92 -6.25
CA GLU A 22 -36.98 -3.89 -7.68
C GLU A 22 -35.99 -2.95 -8.41
N GLN A 23 -35.61 -3.30 -9.64
CA GLN A 23 -34.89 -2.41 -10.55
C GLN A 23 -35.88 -1.61 -11.42
N PRO A 24 -35.73 -0.28 -11.56
CA PRO A 24 -36.40 0.46 -12.61
C PRO A 24 -35.45 0.81 -13.78
N THR A 25 -35.97 0.51 -14.97
CA THR A 25 -35.97 1.24 -16.26
C THR A 25 -34.79 2.15 -16.68
N ALA A 26 -34.38 1.90 -17.92
CA ALA A 26 -33.50 2.69 -18.76
C ALA A 26 -34.09 4.03 -19.25
N ASN A 27 -33.30 5.10 -19.16
CA ASN A 27 -32.87 6.00 -20.27
C ASN A 27 -32.42 7.34 -19.67
N GLU A 28 -31.21 7.80 -20.03
CA GLU A 28 -31.02 9.13 -20.62
C GLU A 28 -29.58 9.34 -21.14
N ASN A 29 -29.54 10.04 -22.26
CA ASN A 29 -28.38 10.55 -23.02
C ASN A 29 -27.41 11.36 -22.16
N THR A 30 -26.11 11.28 -22.47
CA THR A 30 -25.25 12.47 -22.50
C THR A 30 -24.20 12.37 -23.60
N HIS A 31 -24.18 13.42 -24.41
CA HIS A 31 -23.10 13.83 -25.31
C HIS A 31 -21.76 13.91 -24.59
N ASP A 32 -20.68 13.51 -25.26
CA ASP A 32 -19.43 14.26 -25.15
C ASP A 32 -18.65 14.24 -26.48
N SER A 33 -18.08 15.40 -26.78
CA SER A 33 -17.35 15.75 -28.01
C SER A 33 -15.85 15.73 -27.75
N PRO A 34 -14.98 15.36 -28.69
CA PRO A 34 -13.55 15.60 -28.54
C PRO A 34 -13.11 16.91 -29.23
N THR A 35 -12.49 17.77 -28.43
CA THR A 35 -11.81 19.03 -28.76
C THR A 35 -10.56 18.84 -29.64
N GLU A 36 -10.37 19.78 -30.57
CA GLU A 36 -9.20 20.09 -31.42
C GLU A 36 -7.87 20.30 -30.65
N SER A 37 -6.75 19.64 -31.04
CA SER A 37 -5.60 20.15 -31.84
C SER A 37 -4.30 20.22 -30.99
N PRO A 38 -3.04 20.25 -31.53
CA PRO A 38 -2.62 20.43 -32.93
C PRO A 38 -1.54 19.44 -33.47
N GLU A 39 -1.30 19.63 -34.76
CA GLU A 39 -0.44 18.96 -35.73
C GLU A 39 1.07 18.83 -35.40
N LYS A 40 1.68 17.74 -35.88
CA LYS A 40 3.03 17.77 -36.50
C LYS A 40 3.05 16.92 -37.78
N LYS A 41 3.44 17.59 -38.87
CA LYS A 41 3.58 17.07 -40.25
C LYS A 41 4.77 16.11 -40.41
N ALA A 42 4.59 15.10 -41.24
CA ALA A 42 5.61 14.62 -42.18
C ALA A 42 4.93 13.87 -43.36
N ASP A 43 5.22 14.36 -44.56
CA ASP A 43 4.94 13.87 -45.93
C ASP A 43 5.14 12.35 -46.13
N THR A 44 4.57 11.59 -47.09
CA THR A 44 3.95 11.74 -48.44
C THR A 44 3.46 10.30 -48.85
N PRO A 45 2.87 10.00 -50.03
CA PRO A 45 2.11 10.82 -50.97
C PRO A 45 0.70 10.25 -51.27
N SER A 46 -0.15 11.13 -51.79
CA SER A 46 -1.41 10.83 -52.46
C SER A 46 -1.17 10.05 -53.77
N GLU A 47 -1.87 8.92 -53.95
CA GLU A 47 -2.23 8.41 -55.27
C GLU A 47 -3.72 8.01 -55.29
N GLY A 48 -4.50 8.81 -56.00
CA GLY A 48 -5.45 8.37 -57.02
C GLY A 48 -6.54 7.38 -56.60
N GLN A 49 -7.74 7.90 -56.35
CA GLN A 49 -8.97 7.20 -56.70
C GLN A 49 -8.91 6.78 -58.18
N LYS A 50 -8.98 5.47 -58.42
CA LYS A 50 -9.40 4.90 -59.70
C LYS A 50 -10.58 3.98 -59.46
N ASP A 51 -11.65 4.29 -60.16
CA ASP A 51 -12.89 3.55 -60.21
C ASP A 51 -12.72 2.08 -60.60
N ALA A 52 -13.72 1.33 -60.17
CA ALA A 52 -13.96 -0.10 -60.34
C ALA A 52 -13.54 -0.71 -61.70
N ALA A 53 -12.58 -1.63 -61.63
CA ALA A 53 -12.59 -2.86 -62.44
C ALA A 53 -12.43 -4.04 -61.48
N ALA A 54 -13.32 -5.04 -61.57
CA ALA A 54 -13.28 -6.19 -60.67
C ALA A 54 -11.90 -6.89 -60.75
N PRO A 55 -11.20 -7.12 -59.62
CA PRO A 55 -9.89 -7.76 -59.64
C PRO A 55 -9.96 -9.13 -60.34
N PRO A 56 -8.91 -9.54 -61.08
CA PRO A 56 -8.89 -10.83 -61.77
C PRO A 56 -9.19 -11.95 -60.76
N ALA A 57 -9.81 -13.04 -61.21
CA ALA A 57 -10.28 -14.10 -60.31
C ALA A 57 -9.21 -14.60 -59.33
N ASN A 58 -7.94 -14.59 -59.75
CA ASN A 58 -6.78 -14.96 -58.93
C ASN A 58 -6.53 -14.00 -57.75
N ASP A 59 -6.67 -12.69 -57.95
CA ASP A 59 -6.51 -11.70 -56.89
C ASP A 59 -7.66 -11.76 -55.89
N ARG A 60 -8.87 -12.07 -56.35
CA ARG A 60 -10.02 -12.36 -55.48
C ARG A 60 -9.78 -13.60 -54.63
N MET A 61 -9.24 -14.67 -55.23
CA MET A 61 -8.86 -15.89 -54.51
C MET A 61 -7.72 -15.65 -53.51
N ALA A 62 -6.72 -14.84 -53.86
CA ALA A 62 -5.61 -14.49 -52.96
C ALA A 62 -6.10 -13.67 -51.75
N ARG A 63 -6.94 -12.65 -51.98
CA ARG A 63 -7.58 -11.87 -50.91
C ARG A 63 -8.46 -12.74 -50.01
N PHE A 64 -9.20 -13.68 -50.59
CA PHE A 64 -10.02 -14.62 -49.82
C PHE A 64 -9.17 -15.56 -48.97
N LYS A 65 -8.06 -16.11 -49.50
CA LYS A 65 -7.10 -16.92 -48.73
C LYS A 65 -6.45 -16.10 -47.60
N ALA A 66 -6.09 -14.85 -47.85
CA ALA A 66 -5.57 -13.95 -46.82
C ALA A 66 -6.61 -13.66 -45.72
N LEU A 67 -7.88 -13.46 -46.11
CA LEU A 67 -8.99 -13.28 -45.18
C LEU A 67 -9.25 -14.55 -44.36
N GLN A 68 -9.18 -15.73 -44.96
CA GLN A 68 -9.26 -17.01 -44.25
C GLN A 68 -8.10 -17.21 -43.28
N ALA A 69 -6.86 -16.89 -43.67
CA ALA A 69 -5.69 -16.96 -42.78
C ALA A 69 -5.83 -15.98 -41.61
N ARG A 70 -6.30 -14.76 -41.87
CA ARG A 70 -6.60 -13.77 -40.84
C ARG A 70 -7.68 -14.28 -39.88
N ALA A 71 -8.77 -14.84 -40.39
CA ALA A 71 -9.84 -15.43 -39.59
C ALA A 71 -9.33 -16.58 -38.71
N LYS A 72 -8.53 -17.51 -39.25
CA LYS A 72 -7.91 -18.60 -38.47
C LYS A 72 -7.00 -18.07 -37.36
N SER A 73 -6.12 -17.12 -37.68
CA SER A 73 -5.25 -16.51 -36.68
C SER A 73 -6.03 -15.74 -35.59
N ALA A 74 -7.16 -15.15 -35.94
CA ALA A 74 -8.04 -14.48 -34.97
C ALA A 74 -8.71 -15.50 -34.06
N THR A 75 -9.21 -16.62 -34.60
CA THR A 75 -9.81 -17.69 -33.79
C THR A 75 -8.79 -18.34 -32.85
N GLU A 76 -7.55 -18.56 -33.28
CA GLU A 76 -6.48 -19.10 -32.45
C GLU A 76 -6.08 -18.13 -31.33
N ARG A 77 -5.99 -16.83 -31.63
CA ARG A 77 -5.73 -15.79 -30.61
C ARG A 77 -6.87 -15.72 -29.59
N ASN A 78 -8.12 -15.71 -30.05
CA ASN A 78 -9.28 -15.69 -29.15
C ASN A 78 -9.32 -16.94 -28.26
N LEU A 79 -9.03 -18.13 -28.81
CA LEU A 79 -8.95 -19.37 -28.02
C LEU A 79 -7.79 -19.34 -27.01
N LYS A 80 -6.63 -18.79 -27.40
CA LYS A 80 -5.48 -18.62 -26.50
C LYS A 80 -5.77 -17.62 -25.39
N GLU A 81 -6.45 -16.52 -25.69
CA GLU A 81 -6.81 -15.47 -24.74
C GLU A 81 -7.86 -15.95 -23.74
N THR A 82 -8.92 -16.61 -24.22
CA THR A 82 -9.93 -17.27 -23.36
C THR A 82 -9.31 -18.36 -22.47
N ALA A 83 -8.39 -19.16 -23.00
CA ALA A 83 -7.64 -20.13 -22.20
C ALA A 83 -6.78 -19.42 -21.15
N ALA A 84 -6.04 -18.37 -21.51
CA ALA A 84 -5.20 -17.61 -20.58
C ALA A 84 -6.03 -16.90 -19.50
N GLU A 85 -7.20 -16.37 -19.84
CA GLU A 85 -8.14 -15.77 -18.89
C GLU A 85 -8.68 -16.82 -17.90
N SER A 86 -9.09 -17.99 -18.38
CA SER A 86 -9.51 -19.09 -17.50
C SER A 86 -8.39 -19.55 -16.56
N GLN A 87 -7.13 -19.60 -17.03
CA GLN A 87 -5.97 -19.90 -16.20
C GLN A 87 -5.68 -18.80 -15.18
N ARG A 88 -5.80 -17.51 -15.54
CA ARG A 88 -5.65 -16.40 -14.60
C ARG A 88 -6.72 -16.40 -13.51
N LEU A 89 -7.96 -16.74 -13.86
CA LEU A 89 -9.06 -16.85 -12.89
C LEU A 89 -8.89 -18.08 -11.97
N THR A 90 -8.32 -19.16 -12.49
CA THR A 90 -8.08 -20.40 -11.72
C THR A 90 -6.85 -20.28 -10.81
N THR A 91 -5.82 -19.56 -11.23
CA THR A 91 -4.57 -19.41 -10.48
C THR A 91 -4.68 -18.29 -9.45
N ASP A 92 -4.79 -18.65 -8.17
CA ASP A 92 -4.65 -17.68 -7.09
C ASP A 92 -3.19 -17.17 -7.03
N PRO A 93 -2.94 -15.86 -7.26
CA PRO A 93 -1.59 -15.29 -7.21
C PRO A 93 -0.92 -15.47 -5.84
N ALA A 94 -1.68 -15.49 -4.74
CA ALA A 94 -1.14 -15.68 -3.40
C ALA A 94 -0.61 -17.10 -3.21
N LEU A 95 -1.35 -18.11 -3.69
CA LEU A 95 -0.93 -19.50 -3.69
C LEU A 95 0.33 -19.71 -4.55
N MET A 96 0.39 -19.09 -5.72
CA MET A 96 1.58 -19.18 -6.60
C MET A 96 2.82 -18.61 -5.93
N ASN A 97 2.70 -17.47 -5.25
CA ASN A 97 3.79 -16.87 -4.48
C ASN A 97 4.22 -17.75 -3.28
N ASN A 98 3.27 -18.44 -2.64
CA ASN A 98 3.59 -19.40 -1.59
C ASN A 98 4.36 -20.60 -2.14
N LEU A 99 3.93 -21.14 -3.28
CA LEU A 99 4.55 -22.28 -3.94
C LEU A 99 5.95 -21.91 -4.46
N SER A 100 6.12 -20.75 -5.09
CA SER A 100 7.43 -20.28 -5.56
C SER A 100 8.41 -20.08 -4.41
N ARG A 101 7.96 -19.52 -3.27
CA ARG A 101 8.77 -19.44 -2.04
C ARG A 101 9.18 -20.83 -1.56
N LYS A 102 8.23 -21.77 -1.43
CA LYS A 102 8.52 -23.15 -1.01
C LYS A 102 9.51 -23.85 -1.95
N HIS A 103 9.34 -23.66 -3.26
CA HIS A 103 10.24 -24.18 -4.27
C HIS A 103 11.65 -23.60 -4.11
N ALA A 104 11.78 -22.28 -3.92
CA ALA A 104 13.07 -21.63 -3.69
C ALA A 104 13.76 -22.12 -2.39
N PHE A 105 13.00 -22.33 -1.31
CA PHE A 105 13.53 -22.94 -0.09
C PHE A 105 13.98 -24.40 -0.33
N ALA A 106 13.19 -25.18 -1.05
CA ALA A 106 13.52 -26.56 -1.37
C ALA A 106 14.78 -26.65 -2.24
N SER A 107 14.89 -25.84 -3.30
CA SER A 107 16.08 -25.80 -4.16
C SER A 107 17.32 -25.33 -3.40
N HIS A 108 17.19 -24.36 -2.50
CA HIS A 108 18.28 -23.90 -1.64
C HIS A 108 18.74 -25.02 -0.68
N ASN A 109 17.81 -25.73 -0.04
CA ASN A 109 18.14 -26.82 0.87
C ASN A 109 18.78 -28.00 0.14
N LEU A 110 18.33 -28.31 -1.08
CA LEU A 110 18.94 -29.32 -1.95
C LEU A 110 20.37 -28.91 -2.30
N LEU A 111 20.58 -27.68 -2.80
CA LEU A 111 21.91 -27.15 -3.13
C LEU A 111 22.86 -27.20 -1.93
N LYS A 112 22.36 -26.87 -0.73
CA LYS A 112 23.12 -27.00 0.52
C LYS A 112 23.50 -28.45 0.81
N ALA A 113 22.58 -29.39 0.69
CA ALA A 113 22.86 -30.82 0.92
C ALA A 113 23.86 -31.38 -0.10
N ASP A 114 23.75 -31.02 -1.38
CA ASP A 114 24.67 -31.47 -2.43
C ASP A 114 26.09 -30.92 -2.23
N THR A 115 26.21 -29.65 -1.81
CA THR A 115 27.52 -29.04 -1.52
C THR A 115 28.17 -29.61 -0.27
N GLU A 116 27.40 -29.86 0.79
CA GLU A 116 27.86 -30.54 2.00
C GLU A 116 28.27 -32.00 1.70
N ALA A 117 27.52 -32.71 0.85
CA ALA A 117 27.86 -34.07 0.42
C ALA A 117 29.14 -34.12 -0.43
N ALA A 118 29.42 -33.06 -1.21
CA ALA A 118 30.67 -32.89 -1.94
C ALA A 118 31.86 -32.48 -1.02
N GLY A 119 31.61 -32.18 0.25
CA GLY A 119 32.63 -31.73 1.22
C GLY A 119 33.02 -30.26 1.07
N GLU A 120 32.25 -29.46 0.32
CA GLU A 120 32.45 -28.01 0.19
C GLU A 120 31.65 -27.24 1.27
N ASP A 121 32.16 -26.09 1.69
CA ASP A 121 31.44 -25.18 2.59
C ASP A 121 30.48 -24.29 1.78
N PHE A 122 29.18 -24.55 1.94
CA PHE A 122 28.09 -23.84 1.23
C PHE A 122 28.10 -22.33 1.46
N GLU A 123 28.33 -21.90 2.70
CA GLU A 123 28.27 -20.47 3.06
C GLU A 123 29.45 -19.73 2.46
N ARG A 124 30.62 -20.38 2.42
CA ARG A 124 31.79 -19.85 1.72
C ARG A 124 31.52 -19.70 0.23
N LYS A 125 31.06 -20.75 -0.47
CA LYS A 125 30.78 -20.67 -1.92
C LYS A 125 29.81 -19.56 -2.27
N ARG A 126 28.75 -19.40 -1.47
CA ARG A 126 27.77 -18.32 -1.62
C ARG A 126 28.36 -16.93 -1.35
N ALA A 127 29.26 -16.79 -0.37
CA ALA A 127 29.88 -15.51 -0.06
C ALA A 127 30.76 -14.99 -1.21
N TRP A 128 31.26 -15.86 -2.08
CA TRP A 128 32.00 -15.45 -3.28
C TRP A 128 31.12 -14.77 -4.32
N ASP A 129 29.83 -15.12 -4.37
CA ASP A 129 28.88 -14.54 -5.31
C ASP A 129 28.32 -13.19 -4.82
N TRP A 130 28.68 -12.72 -3.62
CA TRP A 130 28.22 -11.42 -3.13
C TRP A 130 28.90 -10.27 -3.87
N THR A 131 28.08 -9.52 -4.58
CA THR A 131 28.49 -8.24 -5.17
C THR A 131 28.60 -7.16 -4.09
N VAL A 132 29.51 -6.20 -4.30
CA VAL A 132 29.69 -5.05 -3.39
C VAL A 132 28.37 -4.30 -3.18
N ASP A 133 27.63 -4.05 -4.26
CA ASP A 133 26.33 -3.37 -4.21
C ASP A 133 25.28 -4.13 -3.39
N GLU A 134 25.27 -5.46 -3.47
CA GLU A 134 24.35 -6.29 -2.70
C GLU A 134 24.70 -6.27 -1.21
N SER A 135 25.99 -6.37 -0.87
CA SER A 135 26.48 -6.26 0.50
C SER A 135 26.11 -4.89 1.10
N GLU A 136 26.33 -3.79 0.39
CA GLU A 136 25.98 -2.46 0.89
C GLU A 136 24.47 -2.31 1.13
N LYS A 137 23.62 -2.82 0.22
CA LYS A 137 22.17 -2.80 0.39
C LYS A 137 21.75 -3.65 1.59
N TRP A 138 22.41 -4.78 1.80
CA TRP A 138 22.18 -5.64 2.95
C TRP A 138 22.56 -4.92 4.25
N ASP A 139 23.72 -4.28 4.30
CA ASP A 139 24.19 -3.54 5.47
C ASP A 139 23.28 -2.35 5.79
N LYS A 140 22.89 -1.56 4.77
CA LYS A 140 21.90 -0.47 4.91
C LYS A 140 20.58 -0.99 5.48
N ARG A 141 20.12 -2.18 5.05
CA ARG A 141 18.90 -2.82 5.57
C ARG A 141 19.06 -3.26 7.02
N MET A 142 20.18 -3.89 7.36
CA MET A 142 20.48 -4.37 8.71
C MET A 142 20.67 -3.22 9.69
N GLU A 143 21.36 -2.15 9.28
CA GLU A 143 21.51 -0.93 10.04
C GLU A 143 20.16 -0.27 10.29
N LYS A 144 19.32 -0.12 9.25
CA LYS A 144 17.95 0.37 9.39
C LYS A 144 17.18 -0.46 10.42
N LYS A 145 17.22 -1.79 10.34
CA LYS A 145 16.57 -2.69 11.31
C LYS A 145 17.10 -2.51 12.74
N SER A 146 18.41 -2.35 12.89
CA SER A 146 19.07 -2.10 14.18
C SER A 146 18.61 -0.77 14.79
N ARG A 147 18.55 0.31 13.98
CA ARG A 147 18.04 1.61 14.38
C ARG A 147 16.58 1.55 14.83
N HIS A 148 15.73 0.88 14.04
CA HIS A 148 14.32 0.70 14.41
C HIS A 148 14.17 -0.08 15.72
N ARG A 149 14.99 -1.12 15.96
CA ARG A 149 14.97 -1.86 17.22
C ARG A 149 15.30 -0.96 18.42
N LYS A 150 16.32 -0.11 18.30
CA LYS A 150 16.68 0.87 19.34
C LYS A 150 15.56 1.90 19.55
N ASP A 151 14.90 2.30 18.46
CA ASP A 151 13.79 3.25 18.48
C ASP A 151 12.47 2.69 19.06
N VAL A 152 12.34 1.37 19.28
CA VAL A 152 11.11 0.81 19.89
C VAL A 152 11.01 1.13 21.38
N ALA A 153 12.13 1.18 22.10
CA ALA A 153 12.11 1.47 23.53
C ALA A 153 11.75 2.95 23.78
N PHE A 154 10.91 3.19 24.78
CA PHE A 154 10.65 4.55 25.27
C PHE A 154 11.93 5.12 25.87
N GLN A 155 12.30 6.33 25.45
CA GLN A 155 13.47 7.06 25.94
C GLN A 155 13.01 8.39 26.56
N ASP A 156 12.39 9.25 25.75
CA ASP A 156 11.90 10.57 26.14
C ASP A 156 10.58 10.90 25.42
N TYR A 157 9.76 11.74 26.04
CA TYR A 157 8.50 12.24 25.50
C TYR A 157 8.69 13.07 24.23
N SER A 158 9.77 13.85 24.13
CA SER A 158 10.05 14.63 22.91
C SER A 158 10.28 13.73 21.69
N GLN A 159 11.01 12.63 21.89
CA GLN A 159 11.31 11.66 20.84
C GLN A 159 10.07 10.87 20.45
N ASP A 160 9.23 10.49 21.41
CA ASP A 160 7.96 9.81 21.12
C ASP A 160 7.00 10.73 20.35
N ALA A 161 6.87 11.99 20.77
CA ALA A 161 6.09 13.00 20.06
C ALA A 161 6.59 13.17 18.61
N ARG A 162 7.92 13.24 18.41
CA ARG A 162 8.52 13.29 17.07
C ARG A 162 8.19 12.06 16.22
N LYS A 163 8.20 10.86 16.81
CA LYS A 163 7.86 9.61 16.10
C LYS A 163 6.39 9.60 15.69
N VAL A 164 5.50 10.02 16.59
CA VAL A 164 4.06 10.15 16.32
C VAL A 164 3.83 11.17 15.21
N TYR A 165 4.44 12.35 15.31
CA TYR A 165 4.34 13.40 14.30
C TYR A 165 4.82 12.93 12.92
N LYS A 166 5.99 12.29 12.83
CA LYS A 166 6.50 11.75 11.56
C LYS A 166 5.58 10.70 10.95
N ARG A 167 4.94 9.87 11.77
CA ARG A 167 3.96 8.89 11.30
C ARG A 167 2.72 9.61 10.74
N GLN A 168 2.18 10.58 11.47
CA GLN A 168 1.05 11.39 11.01
C GLN A 168 1.37 12.12 9.71
N LEU A 169 2.56 12.70 9.58
CA LEU A 169 3.00 13.38 8.35
C LEU A 169 3.08 12.44 7.15
N ARG A 170 3.51 11.20 7.36
CA ARG A 170 3.55 10.19 6.28
C ARG A 170 2.14 9.77 5.84
N ASP A 171 1.20 9.75 6.78
CA ASP A 171 -0.16 9.28 6.55
C ASP A 171 -1.08 10.42 6.05
N LEU A 172 -0.61 11.68 6.04
CA LEU A 172 -1.35 12.87 5.60
C LEU A 172 -1.21 13.08 4.08
N PRO A 173 -2.28 12.93 3.27
CA PRO A 173 -2.24 13.24 1.84
C PRO A 173 -2.39 14.76 1.61
N PRO A 174 -1.42 15.44 0.97
CA PRO A 174 -1.55 16.85 0.60
C PRO A 174 -2.54 17.03 -0.56
N ASN A 175 -3.44 18.01 -0.47
CA ASN A 175 -4.31 18.39 -1.60
C ASN A 175 -3.62 19.49 -2.42
N ILE A 176 -3.00 19.09 -3.53
CA ILE A 176 -2.21 19.97 -4.41
C ILE A 176 -3.13 20.96 -5.16
N GLU A 177 -4.29 20.51 -5.65
CA GLU A 177 -5.21 21.35 -6.42
C GLU A 177 -5.79 22.49 -5.58
N ALA A 178 -6.19 22.20 -4.33
CA ALA A 178 -6.69 23.23 -3.42
C ALA A 178 -5.59 24.25 -3.09
N TYR A 179 -4.35 23.78 -2.93
CA TYR A 179 -3.20 24.64 -2.69
C TYR A 179 -2.91 25.57 -3.88
N GLU A 180 -2.98 25.07 -5.12
CA GLU A 180 -2.78 25.87 -6.33
C GLU A 180 -3.88 26.93 -6.50
N LYS A 181 -5.14 26.57 -6.22
CA LYS A 181 -6.26 27.53 -6.24
C LYS A 181 -6.08 28.64 -5.19
N ASP A 182 -5.74 28.28 -3.95
CA ASP A 182 -5.46 29.23 -2.88
C ASP A 182 -4.27 30.14 -3.24
N LYS A 183 -3.24 29.58 -3.89
CA LYS A 183 -2.06 30.33 -4.38
C LYS A 183 -2.45 31.35 -5.44
N LEU A 184 -3.19 30.95 -6.46
CA LEU A 184 -3.63 31.84 -7.53
C LEU A 184 -4.53 32.95 -6.99
N ALA A 185 -5.48 32.63 -6.11
CA ALA A 185 -6.35 33.62 -5.48
C ALA A 185 -5.58 34.63 -4.60
N ALA A 186 -4.51 34.19 -3.95
CA ALA A 186 -3.65 35.09 -3.18
C ALA A 186 -2.81 36.02 -4.08
N ILE A 187 -2.30 35.50 -5.20
CA ILE A 187 -1.61 36.30 -6.23
C ILE A 187 -2.56 37.33 -6.85
N GLU A 188 -3.80 36.93 -7.16
CA GLU A 188 -4.82 37.82 -7.72
C GLU A 188 -5.18 38.95 -6.73
N ARG A 189 -5.32 38.65 -5.43
CA ARG A 189 -5.51 39.70 -4.41
C ARG A 189 -4.32 40.63 -4.29
N ALA A 190 -3.09 40.10 -4.33
CA ALA A 190 -1.89 40.92 -4.31
C ALA A 190 -1.80 41.82 -5.56
N ALA A 191 -2.24 41.33 -6.73
CA ALA A 191 -2.36 42.10 -7.97
C ALA A 191 -3.42 43.19 -7.89
N ALA A 192 -4.59 42.88 -7.34
CA ALA A 192 -5.66 43.85 -7.14
C ALA A 192 -5.24 44.97 -6.17
N ASN A 193 -4.46 44.64 -5.14
CA ASN A 193 -3.96 45.61 -4.16
C ASN A 193 -2.73 46.39 -4.65
N GLY A 194 -2.09 45.98 -5.76
CA GLY A 194 -0.87 46.60 -6.26
C GLY A 194 0.39 46.28 -5.44
N ASP A 195 0.35 45.22 -4.64
CA ASP A 195 1.39 44.85 -3.68
C ASP A 195 2.44 43.86 -4.24
N LEU A 196 2.38 43.55 -5.54
CA LEU A 196 3.40 42.74 -6.21
C LEU A 196 4.62 43.60 -6.55
N GLU A 197 5.72 43.33 -5.86
CA GLU A 197 7.01 43.93 -6.17
C GLU A 197 7.71 43.04 -7.22
N ILE A 198 8.01 43.63 -8.38
CA ILE A 198 8.78 42.95 -9.42
C ILE A 198 10.25 43.06 -9.02
N VAL A 199 10.82 41.97 -8.52
CA VAL A 199 12.23 41.88 -8.18
C VAL A 199 12.96 41.24 -9.36
N GLU A 200 13.88 41.98 -9.96
CA GLU A 200 14.85 41.43 -10.92
C GLU A 200 15.90 40.64 -10.14
N THR A 201 15.95 39.33 -10.39
CA THR A 201 17.00 38.47 -9.84
C THR A 201 18.32 38.66 -10.61
N GLU A 202 19.46 38.27 -10.03
CA GLU A 202 20.81 38.42 -10.63
C GLU A 202 20.94 37.77 -12.02
N ASP A 203 20.05 36.83 -12.35
CA ASP A 203 19.97 36.14 -13.65
C ASP A 203 19.09 36.87 -14.69
N GLY A 204 18.51 38.03 -14.36
CA GLY A 204 17.67 38.83 -15.25
C GLY A 204 16.21 38.33 -15.37
N GLU A 205 15.79 37.38 -14.55
CA GLU A 205 14.40 36.94 -14.47
C GLU A 205 13.60 37.84 -13.50
N MET A 206 12.51 38.42 -14.00
CA MET A 206 11.56 39.21 -13.19
C MET A 206 10.64 38.28 -12.40
N ILE A 207 10.83 38.22 -11.09
CA ILE A 207 9.98 37.44 -10.18
C ILE A 207 9.06 38.41 -9.43
N ALA A 208 7.75 38.23 -9.57
CA ALA A 208 6.78 38.97 -8.79
C ALA A 208 6.73 38.40 -7.36
N VAL A 209 7.34 39.11 -6.42
CA VAL A 209 7.39 38.75 -5.00
C VAL A 209 6.36 39.60 -4.26
N ASP A 210 5.48 38.91 -3.53
CA ASP A 210 4.49 39.54 -2.65
C ASP A 210 5.18 40.06 -1.39
N LYS A 211 5.27 41.40 -1.24
CA LYS A 211 5.96 42.07 -0.13
C LYS A 211 5.21 41.94 1.20
N ASN A 212 3.88 41.82 1.13
CA ASN A 212 3.00 41.82 2.28
C ASN A 212 2.75 40.39 2.83
N GLY A 213 3.25 39.37 2.13
CA GLY A 213 3.20 37.98 2.58
C GLY A 213 1.78 37.42 2.66
N SER A 214 0.89 37.84 1.76
CA SER A 214 -0.49 37.37 1.64
C SER A 214 -0.56 35.85 1.43
N PHE A 215 0.34 35.29 0.61
CA PHE A 215 0.47 33.83 0.45
C PHE A 215 1.68 33.25 1.20
N TYR A 216 2.84 33.87 1.02
CA TYR A 216 4.08 33.50 1.71
C TYR A 216 4.28 34.37 2.93
N SER A 217 3.63 33.98 4.03
CA SER A 217 3.65 34.70 5.30
C SER A 217 5.08 34.88 5.84
N THR A 218 5.45 36.13 6.13
CA THR A 218 6.67 36.52 6.85
C THR A 218 6.36 36.68 8.34
N ALA A 219 7.39 36.74 9.20
CA ALA A 219 7.22 36.82 10.66
C ALA A 219 6.33 37.99 11.12
N ASP A 220 6.25 39.07 10.34
CA ASP A 220 5.47 40.27 10.63
C ASP A 220 4.10 40.30 9.95
N SER A 221 3.76 39.29 9.13
CA SER A 221 2.48 39.21 8.43
C SER A 221 1.35 38.71 9.34
N THR A 222 0.20 39.37 9.31
CA THR A 222 -0.95 39.08 10.19
C THR A 222 -2.10 38.33 9.49
N GLY A 223 -1.99 38.06 8.18
CA GLY A 223 -3.08 37.49 7.36
C GLY A 223 -3.59 36.10 7.78
N PHE A 224 -2.93 35.41 8.70
CA PHE A 224 -3.42 34.13 9.25
C PHE A 224 -4.71 34.29 10.05
N THR A 225 -4.96 35.44 10.68
CA THR A 225 -6.11 35.63 11.59
C THR A 225 -7.47 35.54 10.88
N ASP A 226 -7.51 35.90 9.61
CA ASP A 226 -8.75 36.01 8.84
C ASP A 226 -9.10 34.72 8.08
N ARG A 227 -8.19 33.73 8.06
CA ARG A 227 -8.38 32.47 7.34
C ARG A 227 -9.36 31.56 8.08
N LYS A 228 -10.56 31.41 7.52
CA LYS A 228 -11.53 30.40 7.97
C LYS A 228 -11.33 29.12 7.15
N PRO A 229 -10.92 27.99 7.77
CA PRO A 229 -10.77 26.74 7.05
C PRO A 229 -12.14 26.21 6.60
N ASP A 230 -12.14 25.48 5.49
CA ASP A 230 -13.33 24.79 5.02
C ASP A 230 -13.79 23.72 6.03
N ARG A 231 -15.10 23.55 6.18
CA ARG A 231 -15.70 22.60 7.12
C ARG A 231 -15.29 21.16 6.80
N ALA A 232 -15.21 20.81 5.51
CA ALA A 232 -14.75 19.48 5.11
C ALA A 232 -13.28 19.23 5.51
N ALA A 233 -12.43 20.25 5.54
CA ALA A 233 -11.05 20.11 6.02
C ALA A 233 -11.00 19.90 7.55
N VAL A 234 -11.87 20.57 8.30
CA VAL A 234 -12.02 20.36 9.75
C VAL A 234 -12.52 18.95 10.05
N ASP A 235 -13.52 18.46 9.31
CA ASP A 235 -14.07 17.12 9.50
C ASP A 235 -13.02 16.02 9.23
N ARG A 236 -12.16 16.21 8.21
CA ARG A 236 -11.01 15.31 7.96
C ARG A 236 -10.04 15.29 9.14
N LEU A 237 -9.68 16.45 9.68
CA LEU A 237 -8.80 16.55 10.85
C LEU A 237 -9.40 15.84 12.07
N VAL A 238 -10.68 16.04 12.34
CA VAL A 238 -11.37 15.38 13.45
C VAL A 238 -11.38 13.86 13.26
N GLY A 239 -11.67 13.39 12.04
CA GLY A 239 -11.62 11.97 11.69
C GLY A 239 -10.23 11.36 11.93
N ASP A 240 -9.16 12.07 11.56
CA ASP A 240 -7.79 11.62 11.79
C ASP A 240 -7.42 11.54 13.28
N ILE A 241 -7.89 12.50 14.09
CA ILE A 241 -7.71 12.49 15.55
C ILE A 241 -8.43 11.29 16.16
N GLN A 242 -9.70 11.07 15.82
CA GLN A 242 -10.49 9.94 16.33
C GLN A 242 -9.87 8.59 15.95
N LYS A 243 -9.42 8.44 14.69
CA LYS A 243 -8.72 7.25 14.22
C LYS A 243 -7.42 6.99 15.00
N ALA A 244 -6.67 8.04 15.30
CA ALA A 244 -5.46 7.93 16.11
C ALA A 244 -5.76 7.47 17.54
N GLU A 245 -6.84 7.98 18.15
CA GLU A 245 -7.30 7.54 19.47
C GLU A 245 -7.77 6.09 19.47
N GLU A 246 -8.55 5.69 18.47
CA GLU A 246 -9.04 4.31 18.32
C GLU A 246 -7.87 3.32 18.26
N VAL A 247 -6.86 3.61 17.42
CA VAL A 247 -5.66 2.76 17.31
C VAL A 247 -4.92 2.68 18.65
N ARG A 248 -4.83 3.79 19.39
CA ARG A 248 -4.21 3.81 20.72
C ARG A 248 -4.99 2.97 21.74
N LEU A 249 -6.32 3.07 21.74
CA LEU A 249 -7.19 2.32 22.63
C LEU A 249 -7.18 0.82 22.31
N LYS A 250 -7.23 0.46 21.02
CA LYS A 250 -7.11 -0.93 20.55
C LYS A 250 -5.81 -1.58 21.03
N LYS A 251 -4.66 -0.92 20.81
CA LYS A 251 -3.35 -1.41 21.30
C LYS A 251 -3.25 -1.49 22.81
N ARG A 252 -3.99 -0.65 23.56
CA ARG A 252 -4.07 -0.75 25.02
C ARG A 252 -4.91 -1.95 25.44
N LYS A 253 -6.03 -2.21 24.76
CA LYS A 253 -6.90 -3.36 25.01
C LYS A 253 -6.20 -4.68 24.70
N GLU A 254 -5.52 -4.79 23.56
CA GLU A 254 -4.74 -5.98 23.18
C GLU A 254 -3.68 -6.32 24.24
N ARG A 255 -2.97 -5.31 24.78
CA ARG A 255 -1.99 -5.51 25.88
C ARG A 255 -2.60 -5.94 27.20
N ARG A 256 -3.91 -5.75 27.39
CA ARG A 256 -4.63 -6.09 28.62
C ARG A 256 -5.37 -7.42 28.54
N GLY A 257 -5.78 -7.81 27.33
CA GLY A 257 -6.64 -8.97 27.06
C GLY A 257 -5.94 -10.20 26.49
N GLY A 258 -4.64 -10.37 26.74
CA GLY A 258 -3.87 -11.54 26.27
C GLY A 258 -3.36 -12.37 27.44
N ASP A 259 -4.06 -13.47 27.70
CA ASP A 259 -3.64 -14.76 28.29
C ASP A 259 -4.76 -15.29 29.20
N ASP A 260 -5.71 -16.02 28.59
CA ASP A 260 -6.66 -16.87 29.32
C ASP A 260 -6.09 -18.29 29.56
N ASP A 261 -4.96 -18.64 28.92
CA ASP A 261 -4.29 -19.94 29.05
C ASP A 261 -3.26 -20.00 30.19
N SER A 262 -2.91 -18.86 30.80
CA SER A 262 -1.97 -18.82 31.92
C SER A 262 -2.66 -19.02 33.27
N ASP A 263 -2.01 -19.71 34.21
CA ASP A 263 -2.53 -19.89 35.57
C ASP A 263 -2.94 -18.56 36.22
N VAL A 264 -4.19 -18.51 36.72
CA VAL A 264 -4.77 -17.32 37.32
C VAL A 264 -4.16 -17.09 38.71
N THR A 265 -3.15 -16.22 38.79
CA THR A 265 -2.45 -15.85 40.03
C THR A 265 -3.07 -14.65 40.76
N TYR A 266 -4.25 -14.18 40.36
CA TYR A 266 -4.87 -12.94 40.87
C TYR A 266 -6.36 -13.11 41.18
N ILE A 267 -6.83 -12.37 42.20
CA ILE A 267 -8.25 -12.35 42.61
C ILE A 267 -9.00 -11.17 41.99
N ASN A 268 -8.32 -10.03 41.80
CA ASN A 268 -8.92 -8.81 41.23
C ASN A 268 -8.02 -8.20 40.15
N GLU A 269 -8.57 -7.29 39.35
CA GLU A 269 -7.86 -6.65 38.25
C GLU A 269 -6.68 -5.77 38.70
N LYS A 270 -6.79 -5.13 39.87
CA LYS A 270 -5.68 -4.33 40.44
C LYS A 270 -4.52 -5.23 40.88
N ASN A 271 -4.83 -6.41 41.41
CA ASN A 271 -3.90 -7.45 41.81
C ASN A 271 -3.25 -8.04 40.56
N LYS A 272 -3.99 -8.28 39.46
CA LYS A 272 -3.41 -8.64 38.16
C LYS A 272 -2.35 -7.64 37.70
N GLN A 273 -2.67 -6.35 37.72
CA GLN A 273 -1.74 -5.29 37.31
C GLN A 273 -0.52 -5.20 38.24
N PHE A 274 -0.72 -5.43 39.54
CA PHE A 274 0.36 -5.46 40.53
C PHE A 274 1.27 -6.67 40.33
N ASN A 275 0.73 -7.88 40.16
CA ASN A 275 1.48 -9.09 39.87
C ASN A 275 2.23 -8.97 38.53
N GLN A 276 1.62 -8.37 37.50
CA GLN A 276 2.30 -8.06 36.25
C GLN A 276 3.45 -7.07 36.44
N LYS A 277 3.31 -6.09 37.34
CA LYS A 277 4.42 -5.19 37.69
C LYS A 277 5.54 -5.96 38.38
N LEU A 278 5.23 -6.78 39.38
CA LEU A 278 6.22 -7.62 40.06
C LEU A 278 6.93 -8.56 39.08
N ALA A 279 6.18 -9.20 38.19
CA ALA A 279 6.72 -10.08 37.17
C ALA A 279 7.78 -9.40 36.30
N ARG A 280 7.56 -8.14 35.90
CA ARG A 280 8.53 -7.39 35.08
C ARG A 280 9.85 -7.12 35.80
N PHE A 281 9.84 -6.92 37.11
CA PHE A 281 11.05 -6.57 37.88
C PHE A 281 11.74 -7.80 38.49
N TYR A 282 10.96 -8.76 39.01
CA TYR A 282 11.48 -9.83 39.85
C TYR A 282 11.58 -11.17 39.15
N ASN A 283 10.81 -11.45 38.08
CA ASN A 283 10.89 -12.77 37.43
C ASN A 283 12.31 -13.11 36.96
N LYS A 284 13.11 -12.11 36.57
CA LYS A 284 14.52 -12.33 36.20
C LYS A 284 15.36 -12.94 37.33
N TYR A 285 15.02 -12.65 38.58
CA TYR A 285 15.76 -13.11 39.76
C TYR A 285 15.09 -14.27 40.49
N THR A 286 13.79 -14.51 40.24
CA THR A 286 13.00 -15.54 40.92
C THR A 286 12.69 -16.74 40.02
N THR A 287 13.43 -16.92 38.92
CA THR A 287 13.24 -18.06 38.00
C THR A 287 13.46 -19.39 38.72
N GLU A 288 14.55 -19.52 39.47
CA GLU A 288 14.88 -20.75 40.20
C GLU A 288 13.80 -21.11 41.22
N ILE A 289 13.31 -20.11 41.96
CA ILE A 289 12.24 -20.26 42.94
C ILE A 289 10.96 -20.74 42.24
N ARG A 290 10.59 -20.09 41.13
CA ARG A 290 9.41 -20.45 40.34
C ARG A 290 9.51 -21.88 39.80
N ASP A 291 10.64 -22.23 39.20
CA ASP A 291 10.91 -23.56 38.66
C ASP A 291 10.88 -24.63 39.76
N SER A 292 11.41 -24.34 40.95
CA SER A 292 11.31 -25.25 42.10
C SER A 292 9.87 -25.41 42.57
N PHE A 293 9.04 -24.36 42.56
CA PHE A 293 7.59 -24.49 42.83
C PHE A 293 6.90 -25.37 41.79
N GLU A 294 7.19 -25.17 40.50
CA GLU A 294 6.63 -25.98 39.41
C GLU A 294 7.11 -27.45 39.47
N ARG A 295 8.30 -27.71 40.03
CA ARG A 295 8.86 -29.05 40.28
C ARG A 295 8.47 -29.67 41.64
N GLY A 296 7.57 -29.06 42.41
CA GLY A 296 7.12 -29.63 43.69
C GLY A 296 8.01 -29.35 44.89
N THR A 297 8.62 -28.15 44.94
CA THR A 297 9.44 -27.62 46.04
C THR A 297 10.70 -28.42 46.39
N MET A 298 11.16 -29.31 45.51
CA MET A 298 12.49 -29.91 45.65
C MET A 298 13.55 -28.82 45.41
N ILE A 299 14.41 -28.64 46.41
CA ILE A 299 15.64 -27.84 46.36
C ILE A 299 16.68 -28.54 45.48
#